data_AF-A0A212C0V9-F1
#
_entry.id   AF-A0A212C0V9-F1
#
_cell.length_a   1.000
_cell.length_b   1.000
_cell.length_c   1.000
_cell.angle_alpha   90.00
_cell.angle_beta   90.00
_cell.angle_gamma   90.00
#
_symmetry.space_group_name_H-M   'P 1'
#
loop_
_entity.id
_entity.type
_entity.pdbx_description
1 polymer ?
#
loop_
_entity_poly.entity_id
_entity_poly.type
_entity_poly.pdbx_seq_one_letter_code
_entity_poly.pdbx_strand_id
1 'polypeptide(L)'
;MMTGIPPITPMMPGLGIVPPPIPPDMPVVKEIIHCKSCTLFPPNPNLPPPATRERPPGCKTVFVGGLPENGTEQIIVEVFEQCGEIIAIRKSKKNFCHIRFAEEYMVDKALYLSGYRIRLGSSTDKKDTGRLHVDFAQARDDLYEWECKQRMLAREERHRRRMEEERLRPPSPPPVVHYSDHECSIVAEKLKDDSKFSEAVQTLLTWIERGEVNRRSANNFYSMIQSANSHVRRLVNEKAAHEKDMEEAKEKFKQALSGILIQFEQIVAVYHSASKQKAWDHFTKAQRKNISVWCKQAEVSNFLLW
;
A
#
# COMPACT_ATOMS: atom_id res chain seq x y z
N MET A 1 27.62 32.86 17.59
CA MET A 1 26.21 32.96 18.03
C MET A 1 25.34 32.47 16.89
N MET A 2 24.44 31.51 17.18
CA MET A 2 23.16 31.15 16.51
C MET A 2 23.11 31.05 14.97
N THR A 3 22.48 30.10 14.27
CA THR A 3 21.51 29.00 14.52
C THR A 3 21.43 28.29 13.15
N GLY A 4 21.57 26.96 13.00
CA GLY A 4 20.55 25.98 13.34
C GLY A 4 19.56 25.77 12.19
N ILE A 5 19.98 25.18 11.07
CA ILE A 5 19.09 24.70 10.00
C ILE A 5 18.54 23.33 10.44
N PRO A 6 17.21 23.15 10.58
CA PRO A 6 16.65 21.86 10.96
C PRO A 6 16.65 20.87 9.78
N PRO A 7 16.77 19.56 10.02
CA PRO A 7 16.74 18.55 8.97
C PRO A 7 15.30 18.31 8.48
N ILE A 8 15.18 18.17 7.16
CA ILE A 8 13.97 17.89 6.41
C ILE A 8 13.54 16.44 6.68
N THR A 9 12.37 16.26 7.28
CA THR A 9 11.68 14.97 7.43
C THR A 9 11.13 14.53 6.07
N PRO A 10 11.38 13.30 5.59
CA PRO A 10 10.67 12.76 4.44
C PRO A 10 9.31 12.22 4.91
N MET A 11 8.23 12.90 4.56
CA MET A 11 6.87 12.40 4.71
C MET A 11 6.61 11.37 3.60
N MET A 12 6.59 10.08 3.95
CA MET A 12 5.95 9.04 3.14
C MET A 12 4.45 9.02 3.48
N PRO A 13 3.54 9.14 2.49
CA PRO A 13 2.11 8.94 2.71
C PRO A 13 1.82 7.43 2.71
N GLY A 14 2.04 6.79 3.86
CA GLY A 14 1.58 5.43 4.12
C GLY A 14 0.11 5.45 4.51
N LEU A 15 -0.72 4.72 3.76
CA LEU A 15 -2.10 4.36 4.08
C LEU A 15 -2.15 3.55 5.39
N GLY A 16 -2.03 4.23 6.52
CA GLY A 16 -2.47 3.74 7.81
C GLY A 16 -3.83 4.35 8.06
N ILE A 17 -4.89 3.54 7.98
CA ILE A 17 -6.17 3.90 8.61
C ILE A 17 -5.91 3.91 10.11
N VAL A 18 -5.43 5.03 10.62
CA VAL A 18 -5.43 5.31 12.05
C VAL A 18 -6.90 5.45 12.43
N PRO A 19 -7.45 4.61 13.31
CA PRO A 19 -8.79 4.86 13.82
C PRO A 19 -8.77 6.28 14.43
N PRO A 20 -9.79 7.11 14.19
CA PRO A 20 -9.82 8.44 14.76
C PRO A 20 -9.63 8.36 16.29
N PRO A 21 -8.87 9.28 16.89
CA PRO A 21 -8.75 9.35 18.35
C PRO A 21 -10.16 9.50 18.92
N ILE A 22 -10.53 8.56 19.78
CA ILE A 22 -11.81 8.57 20.49
C ILE A 22 -11.87 9.88 21.29
N PRO A 23 -12.89 10.73 21.11
CA PRO A 23 -13.02 11.98 21.87
C PRO A 23 -13.03 11.70 23.38
N PRO A 24 -12.37 12.54 24.20
CA PRO A 24 -12.20 12.28 25.64
C PRO A 24 -13.46 12.49 26.50
N ASP A 25 -14.61 12.85 25.92
CA ASP A 25 -15.82 13.24 26.66
C ASP A 25 -17.09 12.50 26.20
N MET A 26 -17.07 11.17 26.16
CA MET A 26 -18.30 10.41 26.35
C MET A 26 -18.37 9.95 27.81
N PRO A 27 -19.45 10.24 28.57
CA PRO A 27 -19.67 9.59 29.85
C PRO A 27 -19.91 8.10 29.55
N VAL A 28 -18.86 7.29 29.65
CA VAL A 28 -19.00 5.85 29.48
C VAL A 28 -19.74 5.33 30.71
N VAL A 29 -21.04 5.12 30.55
CA VAL A 29 -21.89 4.55 31.61
C VAL A 29 -21.43 3.12 31.82
N LYS A 30 -20.59 2.93 32.84
CA LYS A 30 -20.14 1.62 33.30
C LYS A 30 -21.37 0.91 33.88
N GLU A 31 -21.80 -0.19 33.27
CA GLU A 31 -22.92 -1.00 33.74
C GLU A 31 -22.49 -2.00 34.82
N ILE A 32 -23.47 -2.52 35.59
CA ILE A 32 -23.23 -3.59 36.58
C ILE A 32 -23.00 -4.90 35.83
N ILE A 33 -21.83 -5.52 36.04
CA ILE A 33 -21.47 -6.78 35.41
C ILE A 33 -21.79 -7.91 36.40
N HIS A 34 -22.66 -8.83 35.99
CA HIS A 34 -23.03 -10.00 36.78
C HIS A 34 -22.25 -11.23 36.29
N CYS A 35 -21.43 -11.80 37.16
CA CYS A 35 -20.76 -13.09 36.95
C CYS A 35 -21.46 -14.16 37.80
N LYS A 36 -21.20 -15.44 37.54
CA LYS A 36 -21.77 -16.59 38.27
C LYS A 36 -21.37 -16.56 39.74
N SER A 37 -20.14 -16.14 40.05
CA SER A 37 -19.59 -16.17 41.42
C SER A 37 -19.41 -14.78 42.05
N CYS A 38 -19.57 -13.68 41.29
CA CYS A 38 -19.37 -12.32 41.78
C CYS A 38 -20.15 -11.27 40.98
N THR A 39 -20.34 -10.08 41.55
CA THR A 39 -20.93 -8.93 40.87
C THR A 39 -19.96 -7.75 40.90
N LEU A 40 -19.75 -7.11 39.75
CA LEU A 40 -18.93 -5.90 39.60
C LEU A 40 -19.82 -4.67 39.51
N PHE A 41 -19.72 -3.80 40.51
CA PHE A 41 -20.43 -2.52 40.53
C PHE A 41 -19.56 -1.41 39.94
N PRO A 42 -20.11 -0.55 39.07
CA PRO A 42 -19.35 0.51 38.43
C PRO A 42 -18.86 1.55 39.46
N PRO A 43 -17.71 2.20 39.20
CA PRO A 43 -17.26 3.34 39.99
C PRO A 43 -18.22 4.53 39.85
N ASN A 44 -18.24 5.40 40.86
CA ASN A 44 -18.99 6.65 40.79
C ASN A 44 -18.47 7.51 39.62
N PRO A 45 -19.33 7.92 38.66
CA PRO A 45 -18.93 8.75 37.51
C PRO A 45 -18.29 10.09 37.88
N ASN A 46 -18.55 10.60 39.09
CA ASN A 46 -18.04 11.89 39.57
C ASN A 46 -16.61 11.82 40.11
N LEU A 47 -15.98 10.65 40.14
CA LEU A 47 -14.60 10.48 40.57
C LEU A 47 -13.65 10.49 39.36
N PRO A 48 -12.48 11.13 39.47
CA PRO A 48 -11.49 11.11 38.39
C PRO A 48 -11.10 9.66 38.04
N PRO A 49 -10.88 9.36 36.75
CA PRO A 49 -10.46 8.03 36.32
C PRO A 49 -9.15 7.63 37.05
N PRO A 50 -8.97 6.35 37.40
CA PRO A 50 -7.75 5.88 38.02
C PRO A 50 -6.54 6.25 37.16
N ALA A 51 -5.44 6.69 37.78
CA ALA A 51 -4.19 6.92 37.08
C ALA A 51 -3.73 5.61 36.42
N THR A 52 -3.47 5.66 35.11
CA THR A 52 -2.90 4.55 34.34
C THR A 52 -1.47 4.89 33.96
N ARG A 53 -0.59 3.90 33.95
CA ARG A 53 0.80 4.07 33.50
C ARG A 53 0.87 4.20 31.98
N GLU A 54 2.01 4.66 31.48
CA GLU A 54 2.30 4.58 30.04
C GLU A 54 2.36 3.11 29.60
N ARG A 55 1.75 2.79 28.46
CA ARG A 55 1.71 1.44 27.91
C ARG A 55 3.12 1.00 27.49
N PRO A 56 3.66 -0.09 28.06
CA PRO A 56 4.93 -0.66 27.59
C PRO A 56 4.82 -1.21 26.15
N PRO A 57 5.90 -1.22 25.36
CA PRO A 57 5.91 -1.83 24.03
C PRO A 57 5.53 -3.31 24.08
N GLY A 58 4.57 -3.73 23.23
CA GLY A 58 4.09 -5.11 23.17
C GLY A 58 3.32 -5.57 24.41
N CYS A 59 2.82 -4.65 25.24
CA CYS A 59 2.12 -4.99 26.47
C CYS A 59 0.89 -5.88 26.20
N LYS A 60 0.95 -7.13 26.66
CA LYS A 60 -0.16 -8.10 26.69
C LYS A 60 -0.57 -8.45 28.12
N THR A 61 0.19 -7.98 29.10
CA THR A 61 -0.02 -8.26 30.51
C THR A 61 -0.62 -7.06 31.23
N VAL A 62 -1.69 -7.28 31.98
CA VAL A 62 -2.26 -6.30 32.91
C VAL A 62 -1.89 -6.63 34.35
N PHE A 63 -1.73 -5.58 35.14
CA PHE A 63 -1.71 -5.65 36.59
C PHE A 63 -3.13 -5.48 37.10
N VAL A 64 -3.57 -6.35 38.01
CA VAL A 64 -4.87 -6.26 38.68
C VAL A 64 -4.66 -6.23 40.18
N GLY A 65 -4.90 -5.09 40.81
CA GLY A 65 -4.85 -4.88 42.25
C GLY A 65 -6.24 -4.77 42.87
N GLY A 66 -6.29 -4.88 44.21
CA GLY A 66 -7.52 -4.70 44.98
C GLY A 66 -8.51 -5.85 44.86
N LEU A 67 -7.99 -7.05 44.61
CA LEU A 67 -8.76 -8.29 44.63
C LEU A 67 -9.22 -8.60 46.07
N PRO A 68 -10.42 -9.20 46.25
CA PRO A 68 -10.89 -9.63 47.57
C PRO A 68 -9.96 -10.72 48.14
N GLU A 69 -9.82 -10.76 49.46
CA GLU A 69 -8.92 -11.69 50.16
C GLU A 69 -9.33 -13.15 49.90
N ASN A 70 -10.65 -13.40 49.88
CA ASN A 70 -11.24 -14.69 49.56
C ASN A 70 -11.40 -14.93 48.04
N GLY A 71 -10.90 -14.04 47.18
CA GLY A 71 -10.97 -14.18 45.73
C GLY A 71 -10.10 -15.31 45.21
N THR A 72 -10.70 -16.38 44.69
CA THR A 72 -10.00 -17.48 44.04
C THR A 72 -9.55 -17.11 42.62
N GLU A 73 -8.62 -17.90 42.06
CA GLU A 73 -8.19 -17.71 40.66
C GLU A 73 -9.35 -17.91 39.67
N GLN A 74 -10.31 -18.77 39.99
CA GLN A 74 -11.51 -19.00 39.17
C GLN A 74 -12.34 -17.74 38.99
N ILE A 75 -12.47 -16.90 40.03
CA ILE A 75 -13.18 -15.61 39.94
C ILE A 75 -12.43 -14.64 39.02
N ILE A 76 -11.10 -14.65 39.07
CA ILE A 76 -10.26 -13.80 38.20
C ILE A 76 -10.43 -14.22 36.74
N VAL A 77 -10.36 -15.54 36.46
CA VAL A 77 -10.63 -16.06 35.12
C VAL A 77 -12.02 -15.65 34.67
N GLU A 78 -13.05 -15.89 35.49
CA GLU A 78 -14.43 -15.60 35.15
C GLU A 78 -14.68 -14.12 34.78
N VAL A 79 -14.04 -13.19 35.50
CA VAL A 79 -14.16 -11.75 35.23
C VAL A 79 -13.38 -11.33 33.98
N PHE A 80 -12.13 -11.80 33.84
CA PHE A 80 -11.22 -11.30 32.81
C PHE A 80 -11.29 -12.10 31.50
N GLU A 81 -11.85 -13.29 31.48
CA GLU A 81 -12.09 -14.09 30.27
C GLU A 81 -13.08 -13.38 29.34
N GLN A 82 -14.02 -12.59 29.88
CA GLN A 82 -14.90 -11.74 29.08
C GLN A 82 -14.15 -10.64 28.32
N CYS A 83 -12.96 -10.26 28.78
CA CYS A 83 -12.13 -9.24 28.13
C CYS A 83 -11.27 -9.84 26.99
N GLY A 84 -10.92 -11.11 27.07
CA GLY A 84 -10.11 -11.80 26.06
C GLY A 84 -9.55 -13.13 26.54
N GLU A 85 -8.87 -13.82 25.63
CA GLU A 85 -8.23 -15.11 25.90
C GLU A 85 -7.03 -14.93 26.85
N ILE A 86 -7.12 -15.57 28.02
CA ILE A 86 -6.09 -15.53 29.06
C ILE A 86 -5.05 -16.63 28.79
N ILE A 87 -3.79 -16.24 28.65
CA ILE A 87 -2.65 -17.15 28.45
C ILE A 87 -2.06 -17.59 29.79
N ALA A 88 -1.95 -16.67 30.76
CA ALA A 88 -1.39 -16.97 32.06
C ALA A 88 -1.87 -16.00 33.14
N ILE A 89 -2.08 -16.51 34.35
CA ILE A 89 -2.36 -15.71 35.55
C ILE A 89 -1.24 -15.95 36.56
N ARG A 90 -0.67 -14.87 37.09
CA ARG A 90 0.34 -14.90 38.15
C ARG A 90 -0.19 -14.16 39.38
N LYS A 91 -0.80 -14.89 40.32
CA LYS A 91 -1.32 -14.32 41.58
C LYS A 91 -0.21 -14.08 42.59
N SER A 92 -0.25 -12.93 43.26
CA SER A 92 0.67 -12.57 44.35
C SER A 92 0.02 -12.75 45.71
N LYS A 93 0.86 -12.82 46.76
CA LYS A 93 0.42 -12.88 48.16
C LYS A 93 -0.19 -11.56 48.69
N LYS A 94 -0.04 -10.45 47.96
CA LYS A 94 -0.51 -9.11 48.35
C LYS A 94 -1.78 -8.67 47.60
N ASN A 95 -2.76 -9.57 47.43
CA ASN A 95 -4.06 -9.28 46.81
C ASN A 95 -3.98 -8.59 45.44
N PHE A 96 -2.97 -8.93 44.65
CA PHE A 96 -2.84 -8.51 43.25
C PHE A 96 -2.47 -9.71 42.37
N CYS A 97 -2.77 -9.62 41.08
CA CYS A 97 -2.32 -10.59 40.09
C CYS A 97 -1.83 -9.88 38.81
N HIS A 98 -1.07 -10.62 38.01
CA HIS A 98 -0.78 -10.25 36.64
C HIS A 98 -1.50 -11.22 35.70
N ILE A 99 -2.20 -10.69 34.71
CA ILE A 99 -2.95 -11.49 33.73
C ILE A 99 -2.35 -11.20 32.37
N ARG A 100 -1.85 -12.23 31.70
CA ARG A 100 -1.33 -12.15 30.34
C ARG A 100 -2.40 -12.61 29.36
N PHE A 101 -2.72 -11.78 28.39
CA PHE A 101 -3.64 -12.08 27.30
C PHE A 101 -2.91 -12.58 26.04
N ALA A 102 -3.65 -13.18 25.11
CA ALA A 102 -3.12 -13.62 23.82
C ALA A 102 -2.68 -12.43 22.96
N GLU A 103 -3.49 -11.37 22.94
CA GLU A 103 -3.35 -10.22 22.06
C GLU A 103 -3.29 -8.88 22.79
N GLU A 104 -2.57 -7.91 22.20
CA GLU A 104 -2.34 -6.59 22.79
C GLU A 104 -3.65 -5.80 22.99
N TYR A 105 -4.61 -5.90 22.07
CA TYR A 105 -5.88 -5.16 22.16
C TYR A 105 -6.81 -5.67 23.27
N MET A 106 -6.59 -6.87 23.82
CA MET A 106 -7.38 -7.41 24.93
C MET A 106 -7.09 -6.68 26.25
N VAL A 107 -5.88 -6.14 26.38
CA VAL A 107 -5.44 -5.32 27.52
C VAL A 107 -6.31 -4.07 27.66
N ASP A 108 -6.70 -3.45 26.55
CA ASP A 108 -7.59 -2.28 26.52
C ASP A 108 -8.95 -2.57 27.17
N LYS A 109 -9.53 -3.73 26.87
CA LYS A 109 -10.80 -4.17 27.45
C LYS A 109 -10.67 -4.44 28.95
N ALA A 110 -9.58 -5.07 29.37
CA ALA A 110 -9.32 -5.32 30.78
C ALA A 110 -9.12 -4.01 31.58
N LEU A 111 -8.47 -3.01 30.98
CA LEU A 111 -8.26 -1.69 31.59
C LEU A 111 -9.59 -0.98 31.91
N TYR A 112 -10.63 -1.22 31.11
CA TYR A 112 -11.97 -0.69 31.34
C TYR A 112 -12.57 -1.14 32.68
N LEU A 113 -12.21 -2.32 33.18
CA LEU A 113 -12.64 -2.84 34.49
C LEU A 113 -11.95 -2.13 35.67
N SER A 114 -10.98 -1.26 35.43
CA SER A 114 -10.35 -0.46 36.49
C SER A 114 -11.39 0.45 37.16
N GLY A 115 -11.39 0.43 38.49
CA GLY A 115 -12.31 1.19 39.35
C GLY A 115 -13.58 0.43 39.77
N TYR A 116 -13.90 -0.72 39.17
CA TYR A 116 -15.07 -1.52 39.56
C TYR A 116 -14.93 -2.07 40.98
N ARG A 117 -16.05 -2.12 41.70
CA ARG A 117 -16.14 -2.77 43.02
C ARG A 117 -16.63 -4.19 42.84
N ILE A 118 -15.81 -5.17 43.22
CA ILE A 118 -16.17 -6.58 43.18
C ILE A 118 -16.77 -7.02 44.51
N ARG A 119 -17.87 -7.79 44.45
CA ARG A 119 -18.48 -8.49 45.59
C ARG A 119 -18.61 -9.97 45.26
N LEU A 120 -18.13 -10.85 46.15
CA LEU A 120 -18.25 -12.30 46.00
C LEU A 120 -19.59 -12.79 46.56
N GLY A 121 -20.37 -13.50 45.73
CA GLY A 121 -21.72 -13.98 46.08
C GLY A 121 -22.64 -12.88 46.66
N SER A 122 -23.35 -13.22 47.73
CA SER A 122 -24.22 -12.28 48.47
C SER A 122 -23.56 -11.71 49.74
N SER A 123 -22.29 -12.03 50.00
CA SER A 123 -21.60 -11.59 51.22
C SER A 123 -21.33 -10.08 51.18
N THR A 124 -21.46 -9.44 52.35
CA THR A 124 -21.14 -8.00 52.52
C THR A 124 -19.88 -7.78 53.33
N ASP A 125 -19.17 -8.86 53.67
CA ASP A 125 -17.95 -8.80 54.46
C ASP A 125 -16.82 -8.10 53.73
N LYS A 126 -15.96 -7.43 54.51
CA LYS A 126 -14.77 -6.72 53.99
C LYS A 126 -13.79 -7.65 53.28
N LYS A 127 -13.81 -8.95 53.58
CA LYS A 127 -12.94 -9.97 52.98
C LYS A 127 -13.44 -10.46 51.62
N ASP A 128 -14.74 -10.30 51.37
CA ASP A 128 -15.45 -10.73 50.16
C ASP A 128 -15.72 -9.57 49.20
N THR A 129 -15.20 -8.38 49.52
CA THR A 129 -15.34 -7.18 48.70
C THR A 129 -13.99 -6.57 48.38
N GLY A 130 -13.86 -6.01 47.18
CA GLY A 130 -12.62 -5.40 46.69
C GLY A 130 -12.90 -4.25 45.72
N ARG A 131 -11.91 -3.41 45.48
CA ARG A 131 -11.96 -2.37 44.45
C ARG A 131 -10.86 -2.66 43.43
N LEU A 132 -11.27 -3.13 42.26
CA LEU A 132 -10.34 -3.49 41.20
C LEU A 132 -9.60 -2.25 40.70
N HIS A 133 -8.29 -2.38 40.61
CA HIS A 133 -7.43 -1.44 39.90
C HIS A 133 -6.69 -2.23 38.83
N VAL A 134 -7.07 -2.00 37.58
CA VAL A 134 -6.40 -2.59 36.42
C VAL A 134 -5.51 -1.53 35.80
N ASP A 135 -4.26 -1.90 35.51
CA ASP A 135 -3.27 -1.04 34.87
C ASP A 135 -2.32 -1.86 33.98
N PHE A 136 -1.53 -1.20 33.14
CA PHE A 136 -0.53 -1.88 32.32
C PHE A 136 0.56 -2.50 33.20
N ALA A 137 0.97 -3.73 32.87
CA ALA A 137 2.09 -4.38 33.52
C ALA A 137 3.30 -4.42 32.60
N GLN A 138 4.48 -4.12 33.17
CA GLN A 138 5.75 -4.29 32.48
C GLN A 138 6.22 -5.74 32.64
N ALA A 139 5.76 -6.62 31.74
CA ALA A 139 6.20 -8.00 31.69
C ALA A 139 7.44 -8.18 30.79
N ARG A 140 8.42 -8.94 31.29
CA ARG A 140 9.66 -9.23 30.55
C ARG A 140 9.39 -10.04 29.27
N ASP A 141 8.45 -10.98 29.35
CA ASP A 141 8.10 -11.86 28.22
C ASP A 141 7.49 -11.05 27.06
N ASP A 142 6.61 -10.10 27.39
CA ASP A 142 5.98 -9.20 26.41
C ASP A 142 7.00 -8.31 25.70
N LEU A 143 7.93 -7.70 26.46
CA LEU A 143 9.01 -6.89 25.89
C LEU A 143 9.92 -7.72 24.97
N TYR A 144 10.26 -8.93 25.37
CA TYR A 144 11.11 -9.82 24.57
C TYR A 144 10.46 -10.22 23.24
N GLU A 145 9.17 -10.55 23.25
CA GLU A 145 8.41 -10.86 22.02
C GLU A 145 8.37 -9.66 21.08
N TRP A 146 8.11 -8.47 21.62
CA TRP A 146 8.10 -7.23 20.85
C TRP A 146 9.46 -6.95 20.21
N GLU A 147 10.56 -7.04 20.97
CA GLU A 147 11.91 -6.85 20.43
C GLU A 147 12.25 -7.85 19.32
N CYS A 148 11.86 -9.12 19.47
CA CYS A 148 12.06 -10.13 18.44
C CYS A 148 11.31 -9.78 17.16
N LYS A 149 10.05 -9.34 17.27
CA LYS A 149 9.23 -8.88 16.15
C LYS A 149 9.87 -7.66 15.46
N GLN A 150 10.37 -6.69 16.21
CA GLN A 150 11.07 -5.52 15.65
C GLN A 150 12.34 -5.92 14.88
N ARG A 151 13.16 -6.83 15.43
CA ARG A 151 14.35 -7.33 14.74
C ARG A 151 14.02 -8.10 13.46
N MET A 152 12.90 -8.81 13.43
CA MET A 152 12.42 -9.51 12.23
C MET A 152 12.02 -8.51 11.14
N LEU A 153 11.17 -7.52 11.47
CA LEU A 153 10.75 -6.48 10.54
C LEU A 153 11.94 -5.70 9.97
N ALA A 154 12.91 -5.33 10.82
CA ALA A 154 14.11 -4.64 10.38
C ALA A 154 14.98 -5.46 9.41
N ARG A 155 15.00 -6.81 9.54
CA ARG A 155 15.71 -7.68 8.58
C ARG A 155 14.98 -7.74 7.25
N GLU A 156 13.66 -7.89 7.30
CA GLU A 156 12.83 -7.95 6.10
C GLU A 156 12.92 -6.65 5.30
N GLU A 157 12.89 -5.50 5.97
CA GLU A 157 13.03 -4.20 5.31
C GLU A 157 14.41 -4.01 4.65
N ARG A 158 15.49 -4.45 5.30
CA ARG A 158 16.82 -4.47 4.66
C ARG A 158 16.88 -5.39 3.45
N HIS A 159 16.22 -6.55 3.53
CA HIS A 159 16.16 -7.47 2.41
C HIS A 159 15.37 -6.86 1.24
N ARG A 160 14.19 -6.29 1.52
CA ARG A 160 13.35 -5.59 0.53
C ARG A 160 14.10 -4.45 -0.16
N ARG A 161 14.80 -3.62 0.62
CA ARG A 161 15.61 -2.53 0.08
C ARG A 161 16.74 -3.02 -0.82
N ARG A 162 17.43 -4.10 -0.44
CA ARG A 162 18.49 -4.71 -1.27
C ARG A 162 17.92 -5.23 -2.59
N MET A 163 16.79 -5.93 -2.55
CA MET A 163 16.14 -6.46 -3.75
C MET A 163 15.71 -5.33 -4.71
N GLU A 164 15.21 -4.23 -4.17
CA GLU A 164 14.81 -3.06 -4.97
C GLU A 164 16.02 -2.33 -5.58
N GLU A 165 17.09 -2.16 -4.81
CA GLU A 165 18.37 -1.60 -5.27
C GLU A 165 19.01 -2.49 -6.36
N GLU A 166 18.95 -3.81 -6.20
CA GLU A 166 19.43 -4.77 -7.18
C GLU A 166 18.60 -4.75 -8.47
N ARG A 167 17.27 -4.58 -8.37
CA ARG A 167 16.38 -4.42 -9.53
C ARG A 167 16.68 -3.15 -10.34
N LEU A 168 17.10 -2.08 -9.67
CA LEU A 168 17.42 -0.79 -10.30
C LEU A 168 18.86 -0.74 -10.85
N ARG A 169 19.70 -1.71 -10.50
CA ARG A 169 21.07 -1.76 -11.00
C ARG A 169 21.07 -2.07 -12.51
N PRO A 170 21.74 -1.25 -13.34
CA PRO A 170 21.92 -1.57 -14.75
C PRO A 170 22.58 -2.94 -14.90
N PRO A 171 22.17 -3.78 -15.87
CA PRO A 171 22.84 -5.05 -16.11
C PRO A 171 24.32 -4.79 -16.40
N SER A 172 25.19 -5.63 -15.82
CA SER A 172 26.62 -5.57 -16.10
C SER A 172 26.86 -5.58 -17.61
N PRO A 173 27.74 -4.72 -18.15
CA PRO A 173 28.03 -4.71 -19.58
C PRO A 173 28.41 -6.12 -20.04
N PRO A 174 27.89 -6.58 -21.20
CA PRO A 174 28.19 -7.92 -21.69
C PRO A 174 29.71 -8.11 -21.86
N PRO A 175 30.22 -9.34 -21.63
CA PRO A 175 31.64 -9.64 -21.81
C PRO A 175 32.09 -9.23 -23.22
N VAL A 176 33.16 -8.45 -23.30
CA VAL A 176 33.64 -7.99 -24.60
C VAL A 176 34.39 -9.14 -25.28
N VAL A 177 33.81 -9.62 -26.38
CA VAL A 177 34.42 -10.65 -27.23
C VAL A 177 35.76 -10.13 -27.76
N HIS A 178 36.83 -10.91 -27.60
CA HIS A 178 38.15 -10.56 -28.13
C HIS A 178 38.26 -10.94 -29.60
N TYR A 179 39.03 -10.17 -30.38
CA TYR A 179 39.25 -10.50 -31.78
C TYR A 179 40.05 -11.81 -31.91
N SER A 180 39.54 -12.71 -32.74
CA SER A 180 40.25 -13.87 -33.26
C SER A 180 39.71 -14.18 -34.66
N ASP A 181 40.43 -14.94 -35.47
CA ASP A 181 39.96 -15.29 -36.82
C ASP A 181 38.67 -16.14 -36.78
N HIS A 182 38.50 -16.95 -35.72
CA HIS A 182 37.28 -17.72 -35.49
C HIS A 182 36.08 -16.81 -35.17
N GLU A 183 36.24 -15.93 -34.19
CA GLU A 183 35.19 -14.97 -33.81
C GLU A 183 34.86 -14.03 -34.96
N CYS A 184 35.87 -13.60 -35.74
CA CYS A 184 35.69 -12.77 -36.92
C CYS A 184 34.78 -13.43 -37.95
N SER A 185 34.92 -14.74 -38.17
CA SER A 185 34.08 -15.50 -39.09
C SER A 185 32.64 -15.58 -38.57
N ILE A 186 32.45 -15.79 -37.26
CA ILE A 186 31.12 -15.82 -36.62
C ILE A 186 30.44 -14.46 -36.75
N VAL A 187 31.14 -13.37 -36.43
CA VAL A 187 30.59 -12.00 -36.52
C VAL A 187 30.25 -11.66 -37.97
N ALA A 188 31.09 -12.04 -38.94
CA ALA A 188 30.82 -11.81 -40.35
C ALA A 188 29.54 -12.52 -40.85
N GLU A 189 29.25 -13.73 -40.37
CA GLU A 189 27.98 -14.41 -40.66
C GLU A 189 26.79 -13.78 -39.94
N LYS A 190 26.94 -13.41 -38.66
CA LYS A 190 25.88 -12.72 -37.91
C LYS A 190 25.54 -11.36 -38.52
N LEU A 191 26.51 -10.66 -39.13
CA LEU A 191 26.29 -9.39 -39.84
C LEU A 191 25.46 -9.54 -41.12
N LYS A 192 25.14 -10.75 -41.57
CA LYS A 192 24.21 -11.00 -42.69
C LYS A 192 22.79 -11.32 -42.22
N ASP A 193 22.62 -11.62 -40.93
CA ASP A 193 21.35 -12.02 -40.31
C ASP A 193 20.73 -10.81 -39.60
N ASP A 194 19.60 -10.33 -40.10
CA ASP A 194 18.88 -9.17 -39.56
C ASP A 194 18.53 -9.32 -38.07
N SER A 195 18.22 -10.54 -37.62
CA SER A 195 17.85 -10.79 -36.22
C SER A 195 19.03 -10.67 -35.26
N LYS A 196 20.26 -10.81 -35.76
CA LYS A 196 21.51 -10.79 -34.98
C LYS A 196 22.39 -9.59 -35.30
N PHE A 197 21.96 -8.75 -36.24
CA PHE A 197 22.73 -7.62 -36.75
C PHE A 197 23.18 -6.67 -35.65
N SER A 198 22.29 -6.32 -34.72
CA SER A 198 22.58 -5.38 -33.63
C SER A 198 23.74 -5.85 -32.73
N GLU A 199 23.72 -7.12 -32.32
CA GLU A 199 24.79 -7.73 -31.50
C GLU A 199 26.12 -7.79 -32.27
N ALA A 200 26.05 -8.18 -33.55
CA ALA A 200 27.22 -8.34 -34.41
C ALA A 200 27.90 -7.00 -34.72
N VAL A 201 27.12 -5.96 -35.01
CA VAL A 201 27.63 -4.60 -35.24
C VAL A 201 28.25 -4.04 -33.97
N GLN A 202 27.65 -4.26 -32.80
CA GLN A 202 28.23 -3.80 -31.53
C GLN A 202 29.61 -4.43 -31.28
N THR A 203 29.76 -5.71 -31.61
CA THR A 203 31.04 -6.43 -31.51
C THR A 203 32.06 -5.86 -32.51
N LEU A 204 31.65 -5.63 -33.76
CA LEU A 204 32.49 -5.02 -34.80
C LEU A 204 32.97 -3.62 -34.39
N LEU A 205 32.08 -2.76 -33.87
CA LEU A 205 32.41 -1.43 -33.37
C LEU A 205 33.46 -1.51 -32.27
N THR A 206 33.25 -2.41 -31.30
CA THR A 206 34.16 -2.58 -30.16
C THR A 206 35.55 -3.01 -30.61
N TRP A 207 35.66 -3.89 -31.61
CA TRP A 207 36.95 -4.29 -32.17
C TRP A 207 37.66 -3.15 -32.91
N ILE A 208 36.91 -2.32 -33.65
CA ILE A 208 37.46 -1.15 -34.35
C ILE A 208 37.98 -0.12 -33.33
N GLU A 209 37.19 0.21 -32.30
CA GLU A 209 37.55 1.17 -31.25
C GLU A 209 38.77 0.73 -30.43
N ARG A 210 38.96 -0.59 -30.27
CA ARG A 210 40.13 -1.17 -29.59
C ARG A 210 41.39 -1.25 -30.44
N GLY A 211 41.30 -0.94 -31.73
CA GLY A 211 42.45 -0.97 -32.64
C GLY A 211 42.81 -2.36 -33.16
N GLU A 212 41.86 -3.31 -33.19
CA GLU A 212 42.08 -4.65 -33.76
C GLU A 212 42.26 -4.62 -35.28
N VAL A 213 41.93 -3.49 -35.93
CA VAL A 213 42.16 -3.25 -37.36
C VAL A 213 43.64 -2.95 -37.60
N ASN A 214 44.33 -3.90 -38.21
CA ASN A 214 45.74 -3.78 -38.58
C ASN A 214 45.97 -4.32 -40.01
N ARG A 215 47.20 -4.22 -40.52
CA ARG A 215 47.53 -4.64 -41.90
C ARG A 215 47.17 -6.12 -42.20
N ARG A 216 47.12 -6.99 -41.18
CA ARG A 216 46.77 -8.41 -41.35
C ARG A 216 45.26 -8.65 -41.32
N SER A 217 44.52 -7.89 -40.51
CA SER A 217 43.06 -8.06 -40.34
C SER A 217 42.21 -7.13 -41.23
N ALA A 218 42.81 -6.12 -41.86
CA ALA A 218 42.10 -5.05 -42.59
C ALA A 218 41.08 -5.57 -43.63
N ASN A 219 41.43 -6.63 -44.38
CA ASN A 219 40.50 -7.20 -45.38
C ASN A 219 39.25 -7.81 -44.73
N ASN A 220 39.41 -8.50 -43.60
CA ASN A 220 38.28 -9.09 -42.88
C ASN A 220 37.35 -8.01 -42.33
N PHE A 221 37.91 -6.96 -41.72
CA PHE A 221 37.14 -5.82 -41.25
C PHE A 221 36.44 -5.07 -42.38
N TYR A 222 37.12 -4.88 -43.52
CA TYR A 222 36.51 -4.26 -44.69
C TYR A 222 35.32 -5.07 -45.19
N SER A 223 35.43 -6.39 -45.31
CA SER A 223 34.31 -7.25 -45.68
C SER A 223 33.15 -7.19 -44.67
N MET A 224 33.43 -7.16 -43.37
CA MET A 224 32.40 -6.98 -42.33
C MET A 224 31.71 -5.60 -42.43
N ILE A 225 32.46 -4.54 -42.72
CA ILE A 225 31.90 -3.20 -42.96
C ILE A 225 31.04 -3.17 -44.22
N GLN A 226 31.43 -3.88 -45.28
CA GLN A 226 30.61 -4.03 -46.48
C GLN A 226 29.28 -4.74 -46.19
N SER A 227 29.33 -5.84 -45.41
CA SER A 227 28.13 -6.52 -44.92
C SER A 227 27.26 -5.56 -44.13
N ALA A 228 27.82 -4.82 -43.17
CA ALA A 228 27.07 -3.81 -42.41
C ALA A 228 26.44 -2.72 -43.30
N ASN A 229 27.17 -2.22 -44.29
CA ASN A 229 26.68 -1.21 -45.22
C ASN A 229 25.54 -1.72 -46.12
N SER A 230 25.46 -3.03 -46.36
CA SER A 230 24.36 -3.60 -47.14
C SER A 230 22.99 -3.39 -46.47
N HIS A 231 22.94 -3.30 -45.13
CA HIS A 231 21.73 -3.02 -44.36
C HIS A 231 21.23 -1.58 -44.51
N VAL A 232 22.07 -0.62 -44.94
CA VAL A 232 21.65 0.78 -45.12
C VAL A 232 20.49 0.90 -46.10
N ARG A 233 20.55 0.19 -47.23
CA ARG A 233 19.45 0.20 -48.23
C ARG A 233 18.16 -0.37 -47.66
N ARG A 234 18.24 -1.46 -46.89
CA ARG A 234 17.08 -2.04 -46.21
C ARG A 234 16.45 -1.04 -45.24
N LEU A 235 17.26 -0.43 -44.37
CA LEU A 235 16.81 0.54 -43.38
C LEU A 235 16.16 1.78 -44.01
N VAL A 236 16.69 2.28 -45.13
CA VAL A 236 16.07 3.39 -45.88
C VAL A 236 14.69 3.00 -46.42
N ASN A 237 14.56 1.79 -46.95
CA ASN A 237 13.27 1.28 -47.46
C ASN A 237 12.26 1.04 -46.31
N GLU A 238 12.71 0.48 -45.19
CA GLU A 238 11.87 0.29 -43.99
C GLU A 238 11.38 1.63 -43.43
N LYS A 239 12.27 2.63 -43.35
CA LYS A 239 11.91 4.00 -42.96
C LYS A 239 10.81 4.55 -43.88
N ALA A 240 10.99 4.43 -45.19
CA ALA A 240 10.01 4.90 -46.17
C ALA A 240 8.67 4.16 -46.05
N ALA A 241 8.70 2.85 -45.80
CA ALA A 241 7.49 2.05 -45.57
C ALA A 241 6.76 2.52 -44.30
N HIS A 242 7.46 2.68 -43.18
CA HIS A 242 6.87 3.19 -41.94
C HIS A 242 6.34 4.62 -42.06
N GLU A 243 7.01 5.49 -42.82
CA GLU A 243 6.52 6.84 -43.10
C GLU A 243 5.22 6.80 -43.91
N LYS A 244 5.13 5.92 -44.91
CA LYS A 244 3.90 5.71 -45.69
C LYS A 244 2.76 5.17 -44.80
N ASP A 245 3.02 4.13 -44.02
CA ASP A 245 2.04 3.52 -43.12
C ASP A 245 1.53 4.54 -42.08
N MET A 246 2.42 5.40 -41.56
CA MET A 246 2.06 6.48 -40.66
C MET A 246 1.10 7.47 -41.32
N GLU A 247 1.38 7.88 -42.56
CA GLU A 247 0.53 8.84 -43.27
C GLU A 247 -0.83 8.23 -43.60
N GLU A 248 -0.88 6.96 -44.01
CA GLU A 248 -2.13 6.23 -44.18
C GLU A 248 -2.92 6.11 -42.86
N ALA A 249 -2.25 5.86 -41.74
CA ALA A 249 -2.89 5.79 -40.43
C ALA A 249 -3.44 7.14 -39.97
N LYS A 250 -2.71 8.24 -40.19
CA LYS A 250 -3.22 9.59 -39.93
C LYS A 250 -4.44 9.90 -40.77
N GLU A 251 -4.43 9.53 -42.05
CA GLU A 251 -5.56 9.78 -42.93
C GLU A 251 -6.79 8.97 -42.51
N LYS A 252 -6.62 7.68 -42.16
CA LYS A 252 -7.68 6.85 -41.57
C LYS A 252 -8.23 7.46 -40.28
N PHE A 253 -7.36 7.98 -39.41
CA PHE A 253 -7.78 8.63 -38.17
C PHE A 253 -8.57 9.91 -38.44
N LYS A 254 -8.11 10.77 -39.35
CA LYS A 254 -8.84 11.98 -39.77
C LYS A 254 -10.21 11.64 -40.34
N GLN A 255 -10.29 10.61 -41.18
CA GLN A 255 -11.56 10.14 -41.75
C GLN A 255 -12.51 9.61 -40.67
N ALA A 256 -11.99 8.84 -39.71
CA ALA A 256 -12.78 8.35 -38.58
C ALA A 256 -13.31 9.51 -37.71
N LEU A 257 -12.46 10.49 -37.39
CA LEU A 257 -12.86 11.68 -36.63
C LEU A 257 -13.90 12.51 -37.39
N SER A 258 -13.69 12.74 -38.69
CA SER A 258 -14.67 13.42 -39.55
C SER A 258 -16.01 12.68 -39.56
N GLY A 259 -16.01 11.35 -39.61
CA GLY A 259 -17.21 10.54 -39.50
C GLY A 259 -17.95 10.74 -38.17
N ILE A 260 -17.22 10.81 -37.05
CA ILE A 260 -17.79 11.07 -35.72
C ILE A 260 -18.41 12.47 -35.67
N LEU A 261 -17.70 13.49 -36.17
CA LEU A 261 -18.20 14.88 -36.19
C LEU A 261 -19.50 14.99 -36.99
N ILE A 262 -19.57 14.37 -38.17
CA ILE A 262 -20.80 14.33 -38.98
C ILE A 262 -21.95 13.69 -38.21
N GLN A 263 -21.69 12.60 -37.47
CA GLN A 263 -22.74 11.96 -36.65
C GLN A 263 -23.21 12.88 -35.51
N PHE A 264 -22.30 13.60 -34.83
CA PHE A 264 -22.68 14.59 -33.82
C PHE A 264 -23.52 15.72 -34.41
N GLU A 265 -23.14 16.26 -35.56
CA GLU A 265 -23.92 17.29 -36.26
C GLU A 265 -25.34 16.81 -36.61
N GLN A 266 -25.46 15.58 -37.11
CA GLN A 266 -26.77 14.96 -37.40
C GLN A 266 -27.63 14.82 -36.13
N ILE A 267 -27.03 14.38 -35.02
CA ILE A 267 -27.73 14.24 -33.74
C ILE A 267 -28.22 15.61 -33.22
N VAL A 268 -27.37 16.65 -33.29
CA VAL A 268 -27.76 18.02 -32.92
C VAL A 268 -28.89 18.53 -33.81
N ALA A 269 -28.84 18.27 -35.13
CA ALA A 269 -29.90 18.65 -36.05
C ALA A 269 -31.25 17.97 -35.73
N VAL A 270 -31.23 16.72 -35.22
CA VAL A 270 -32.43 16.05 -34.70
C VAL A 270 -33.00 16.78 -33.49
N TYR A 271 -32.17 17.18 -32.51
CA TYR A 271 -32.64 17.92 -31.33
C TYR A 271 -33.20 19.29 -31.67
N HIS A 272 -32.56 20.03 -32.58
CA HIS A 272 -33.07 21.30 -33.08
C HIS A 272 -34.41 21.12 -33.79
N SER A 273 -34.56 20.07 -34.60
CA SER A 273 -35.82 19.76 -35.29
C SER A 273 -36.93 19.35 -34.32
N ALA A 274 -36.62 18.56 -33.28
CA ALA A 274 -37.56 18.17 -32.23
C ALA A 274 -38.02 19.37 -31.37
N SER A 275 -37.20 20.42 -31.30
CA SER A 275 -37.48 21.66 -30.57
C SER A 275 -38.31 22.68 -31.37
N LYS A 276 -38.62 22.39 -32.64
CA LYS A 276 -39.55 23.20 -33.45
C LYS A 276 -40.99 22.97 -32.98
N GLN A 277 -41.79 24.03 -32.94
CA GLN A 277 -43.16 24.01 -32.40
C GLN A 277 -44.01 22.82 -32.86
N LYS A 278 -43.95 22.49 -34.16
CA LYS A 278 -44.69 21.38 -34.78
C LYS A 278 -44.43 20.01 -34.12
N ALA A 279 -43.22 19.75 -33.64
CA ALA A 279 -42.88 18.52 -32.91
C ALA A 279 -42.96 18.74 -31.39
N TRP A 280 -42.52 19.92 -30.93
CA TRP A 280 -42.42 20.29 -29.53
C TRP A 280 -43.74 20.15 -28.77
N ASP A 281 -44.85 20.55 -29.38
CA ASP A 281 -46.16 20.56 -28.72
C ASP A 281 -46.71 19.15 -28.42
N HIS A 282 -46.21 18.13 -29.12
CA HIS A 282 -46.57 16.73 -28.86
C HIS A 282 -45.77 16.09 -27.72
N PHE A 283 -44.64 16.67 -27.31
CA PHE A 283 -43.84 16.11 -26.21
C PHE A 283 -44.38 16.55 -24.85
N THR A 284 -44.29 15.65 -23.86
CA THR A 284 -44.60 15.98 -22.46
C THR A 284 -43.57 16.94 -21.87
N LYS A 285 -43.93 17.61 -20.76
CA LYS A 285 -43.03 18.53 -20.05
C LYS A 285 -41.70 17.86 -19.64
N ALA A 286 -41.73 16.59 -19.23
CA ALA A 286 -40.54 15.82 -18.88
C ALA A 286 -39.65 15.52 -20.10
N GLN A 287 -40.25 15.10 -21.22
CA GLN A 287 -39.53 14.83 -22.46
C GLN A 287 -38.87 16.09 -23.03
N ARG A 288 -39.57 17.23 -23.03
CA ARG A 288 -39.03 18.55 -23.43
C ARG A 288 -37.80 18.94 -22.61
N LYS A 289 -37.85 18.76 -21.28
CA LYS A 289 -36.72 19.01 -20.39
C LYS A 289 -35.52 18.13 -20.77
N ASN A 290 -35.73 16.83 -21.01
CA ASN A 290 -34.66 15.91 -21.40
C ASN A 290 -34.04 16.28 -22.77
N ILE A 291 -34.86 16.57 -23.79
CA ILE A 291 -34.37 16.98 -25.12
C ILE A 291 -33.51 18.25 -25.02
N SER A 292 -33.93 19.24 -24.24
CA SER A 292 -33.15 20.47 -24.04
C SER A 292 -31.81 20.21 -23.34
N VAL A 293 -31.79 19.30 -22.35
CA VAL A 293 -30.54 18.90 -21.67
C VAL A 293 -29.61 18.15 -22.61
N TRP A 294 -30.11 17.18 -23.38
CA TRP A 294 -29.31 16.41 -24.34
C TRP A 294 -28.77 17.30 -25.46
N CYS A 295 -29.56 18.25 -25.95
CA CYS A 295 -29.12 19.22 -26.95
C CYS A 295 -27.91 20.03 -26.47
N LYS A 296 -28.00 20.61 -25.26
CA LYS A 296 -26.89 21.37 -24.67
C LYS A 296 -25.65 20.50 -24.44
N GLN A 297 -25.84 19.27 -23.97
CA GLN A 297 -24.72 18.35 -23.74
C GLN A 297 -24.02 17.97 -25.06
N ALA A 298 -24.79 17.70 -26.11
CA ALA A 298 -24.25 17.34 -27.42
C ALA A 298 -23.50 18.52 -28.08
N GLU A 299 -23.99 19.75 -27.94
CA GLU A 299 -23.33 20.97 -28.43
C GLU A 299 -21.97 21.20 -27.73
N VAL A 300 -21.90 21.00 -26.41
CA VAL A 300 -20.66 21.09 -25.64
C VAL A 300 -19.68 19.97 -26.01
N SER A 301 -20.17 18.73 -26.12
CA SER A 301 -19.32 17.61 -26.52
C SER A 301 -18.77 17.76 -27.94
N ASN A 302 -19.54 18.35 -28.87
CA ASN A 302 -19.06 18.65 -30.23
C ASN A 302 -17.93 19.68 -30.20
N PHE A 303 -18.04 20.73 -29.37
CA PHE A 303 -16.99 21.75 -29.23
C PHE A 303 -15.67 21.19 -28.67
N LEU A 304 -15.73 20.16 -27.83
CA LEU A 304 -14.53 19.52 -27.25
C LEU A 304 -13.81 18.55 -28.20
N LEU A 305 -14.40 18.22 -29.35
CA LEU A 305 -13.80 17.36 -30.38
C LEU A 305 -13.04 18.15 -31.47
N TRP A 306 -13.10 19.48 -31.42
CA TRP A 306 -12.33 20.42 -32.24
C TRP A 306 -11.08 20.91 -31.51
#